data_AF-A0A950N7M6-F1
#
_entry.id   AF-A0A950N7M6-F1
#
_cell.length_a   1.000
_cell.length_b   1.000
_cell.length_c   1.000
_cell.angle_alpha   90.00
_cell.angle_beta   90.00
_cell.angle_gamma   90.00
#
_symmetry.space_group_name_H-M   'P 1'
#
loop_
_entity.id
_entity.type
_entity.pdbx_description
1 polymer ?
#
loop_
_entity_poly.entity_id
_entity_poly.type
_entity_poly.pdbx_seq_one_letter_code
_entity_poly.pdbx_strand_id
1 'polypeptide(L)'
;MDAAFFAPLSGPVVPLGDVPDPVFAQRMAGDGLAIDPVDNRVLSPCDGKVAQVHRKRHAVTLVTPEGVEILIHVGIETVNLNGEGFEV
;
A
#
# COMPACT_ATOMS: atom_id res chain seq x y z
N MET A 1 8.93 -19.45 -6.77
CA MET A 1 8.14 -19.54 -5.52
C MET A 1 7.07 -18.48 -5.70
N ASP A 2 5.84 -18.89 -6.02
CA ASP A 2 4.77 -17.95 -6.32
C ASP A 2 4.17 -17.47 -5.00
N ALA A 3 4.61 -16.29 -4.54
CA ALA A 3 3.95 -15.62 -3.42
C ALA A 3 2.61 -15.08 -3.94
N ALA A 4 1.50 -15.62 -3.44
CA ALA A 4 0.16 -15.17 -3.76
C ALA A 4 -0.24 -14.07 -2.77
N PHE A 5 -0.54 -12.88 -3.29
CA PHE A 5 -1.06 -11.75 -2.50
C PHE A 5 -2.56 -11.58 -2.75
N PHE A 6 -3.31 -11.31 -1.68
CA PHE A 6 -4.69 -10.86 -1.76
C PHE A 6 -4.73 -9.34 -1.96
N ALA A 7 -5.82 -8.85 -2.55
CA ALA A 7 -6.03 -7.41 -2.64
C ALA A 7 -6.19 -6.81 -1.22
N PRO A 8 -5.38 -5.82 -0.82
CA PRO A 8 -5.49 -5.21 0.50
C PRO A 8 -6.72 -4.29 0.63
N LEU A 9 -7.36 -3.95 -0.50
CA LEU A 9 -8.54 -3.10 -0.54
C LEU A 9 -9.35 -3.42 -1.82
N SER A 10 -10.67 -3.29 -1.76
CA SER A 10 -11.56 -3.54 -2.91
C SER A 10 -11.49 -2.40 -3.95
N GLY A 11 -11.32 -2.73 -5.23
CA GLY A 11 -11.36 -1.73 -6.29
C GLY A 11 -10.75 -2.21 -7.61
N PRO A 12 -10.88 -1.42 -8.69
CA PRO A 12 -10.17 -1.68 -9.93
C PRO A 12 -8.66 -1.62 -9.72
N VAL A 13 -7.95 -2.62 -10.24
CA VAL A 13 -6.48 -2.56 -10.35
C VAL A 13 -6.12 -1.60 -11.48
N VAL A 14 -5.22 -0.67 -11.20
CA VAL A 14 -4.66 0.25 -12.18
C VAL A 14 -3.15 0.04 -12.31
N PRO A 15 -2.58 0.23 -13.52
CA PRO A 15 -1.14 0.16 -13.71
C PRO A 15 -0.43 1.15 -12.79
N LEU A 16 0.67 0.71 -12.16
CA LEU A 16 1.45 1.60 -11.30
C LEU A 16 1.96 2.84 -12.05
N GLY A 17 2.24 2.71 -13.36
CA GLY A 17 2.66 3.81 -14.23
C GLY A 17 1.61 4.89 -14.47
N ASP A 18 0.33 4.62 -14.19
CA ASP A 18 -0.76 5.59 -14.34
C ASP A 18 -1.00 6.40 -13.05
N VAL A 19 -0.30 6.07 -11.95
CA VAL A 19 -0.39 6.80 -10.69
C VAL A 19 0.21 8.20 -10.86
N PRO A 20 -0.46 9.28 -10.43
CA PRO A 20 0.00 10.67 -10.62
C PRO A 20 1.09 11.07 -9.60
N ASP A 21 2.08 10.21 -9.36
CA ASP A 21 3.22 10.47 -8.49
C ASP A 21 4.47 9.75 -9.06
N PRO A 22 5.55 10.47 -9.41
CA PRO A 22 6.76 9.88 -10.00
C PRO A 22 7.41 8.80 -9.15
N VAL A 23 7.34 8.87 -7.82
CA VAL A 23 7.95 7.88 -6.92
C VAL A 23 7.33 6.50 -7.15
N PHE A 24 6.02 6.45 -7.39
CA PHE A 24 5.30 5.22 -7.71
C PHE A 24 5.34 4.90 -9.21
N ALA A 25 5.01 5.87 -10.08
CA ALA A 25 4.90 5.65 -11.52
C ALA A 25 6.21 5.19 -12.17
N GLN A 26 7.35 5.65 -11.64
CA GLN A 26 8.69 5.26 -12.10
C GLN A 26 9.29 4.11 -11.29
N ARG A 27 8.52 3.44 -10.43
CA ARG A 27 8.95 2.31 -9.59
C ARG A 27 10.12 2.62 -8.65
N MET A 28 10.27 3.88 -8.24
CA MET A 28 11.36 4.29 -7.36
C MET A 28 11.20 3.71 -5.95
N ALA A 29 9.95 3.55 -5.49
CA ALA A 29 9.62 2.88 -4.23
C ALA A 29 9.60 1.33 -4.33
N GLY A 30 9.73 0.78 -5.53
CA GLY A 30 9.53 -0.64 -5.82
C GLY A 30 8.54 -0.87 -6.96
N ASP A 31 8.47 -2.12 -7.42
CA ASP A 31 7.48 -2.54 -8.43
C ASP A 31 6.17 -3.01 -7.78
N GLY A 32 5.08 -3.01 -8.54
CA GLY A 32 3.77 -3.40 -8.04
C GLY A 32 2.61 -2.90 -8.88
N LEU A 33 1.49 -2.64 -8.21
CA LEU A 33 0.25 -2.15 -8.79
C LEU A 33 -0.39 -1.10 -7.89
N ALA A 34 -1.36 -0.37 -8.42
CA ALA A 34 -2.24 0.48 -7.64
C ALA A 34 -3.69 -0.01 -7.72
N ILE A 35 -4.52 0.42 -6.77
CA ILE A 35 -5.94 0.09 -6.69
C ILE A 35 -6.71 1.40 -6.55
N ASP A 36 -7.74 1.60 -7.36
CA ASP A 36 -8.69 2.70 -7.19
C ASP A 36 -9.76 2.28 -6.16
N PRO A 37 -9.71 2.78 -4.92
CA PRO A 37 -10.46 2.22 -3.81
C PRO A 37 -11.98 2.45 -3.93
N VAL A 38 -12.77 1.39 -3.74
CA VAL A 38 -14.24 1.46 -3.57
C VAL A 38 -14.71 1.11 -2.16
N ASP A 39 -13.77 0.83 -1.25
CA ASP A 39 -14.00 0.53 0.17
C ASP A 39 -13.07 1.38 1.04
N ASN A 40 -13.33 1.46 2.34
CA ASN A 40 -12.61 2.32 3.28
C ASN A 40 -11.74 1.55 4.29
N ARG A 41 -11.54 0.24 4.09
CA ARG A 41 -10.73 -0.61 4.98
C ARG A 41 -9.57 -1.24 4.22
N VAL A 42 -8.37 -0.99 4.72
CA VAL A 42 -7.16 -1.68 4.28
C VAL A 42 -6.98 -2.94 5.15
N LEU A 43 -6.77 -4.08 4.50
CA LEU A 43 -6.49 -5.37 5.12
C LEU A 43 -5.09 -5.86 4.74
N SER A 44 -4.57 -6.83 5.48
CA SER A 44 -3.31 -7.46 5.13
C SER A 44 -3.46 -8.26 3.82
N PRO A 45 -2.57 -8.08 2.82
CA PRO A 45 -2.58 -8.84 1.58
C PRO A 45 -1.99 -10.25 1.74
N CYS A 46 -1.34 -10.54 2.87
CA CYS A 46 -0.69 -11.82 3.15
C CYS A 46 -0.45 -12.02 4.65
N ASP A 47 0.04 -13.20 5.00
CA ASP A 47 0.67 -13.42 6.31
C ASP A 47 1.97 -12.62 6.40
N GLY A 48 2.24 -12.03 7.55
CA GLY A 48 3.43 -11.21 7.76
C GLY A 48 3.42 -10.48 9.09
N LYS A 49 4.50 -9.74 9.34
CA LYS A 49 4.64 -8.84 10.49
C LYS A 49 4.53 -7.40 10.05
N VAL A 50 3.76 -6.60 10.78
CA VAL A 50 3.77 -5.14 10.62
C VAL A 50 5.14 -4.63 11.08
N ALA A 51 5.95 -4.18 10.13
CA ALA A 51 7.27 -3.63 10.39
C ALA A 51 7.20 -2.15 10.75
N GLN A 52 6.31 -1.41 10.10
CA GLN A 52 6.12 0.03 10.34
C GLN A 52 4.70 0.45 10.02
N VAL A 53 4.13 1.30 10.88
CA VAL A 53 2.96 2.12 10.55
C VAL A 53 3.45 3.56 10.51
N HIS A 54 3.23 4.27 9.40
CA HIS A 54 3.64 5.66 9.29
C HIS A 54 2.94 6.51 10.37
N ARG A 55 3.61 7.52 10.93
CA ARG A 55 3.04 8.34 12.03
C ARG A 55 1.71 9.01 11.66
N LYS A 56 1.53 9.31 10.38
CA LYS A 56 0.30 9.87 9.80
C LYS A 56 -0.70 8.80 9.31
N ARG A 57 -0.47 7.53 9.65
CA ARG A 57 -1.36 6.36 9.46
C ARG A 57 -1.79 5.99 8.02
N HIS A 58 -1.43 6.77 7.01
CA HIS A 58 -1.77 6.50 5.60
C HIS A 58 -0.90 5.42 4.93
N ALA A 59 0.13 4.91 5.60
CA ALA A 59 1.00 3.89 5.03
C ALA A 59 1.43 2.86 6.07
N VAL A 60 1.52 1.60 5.64
CA VAL A 60 1.94 0.45 6.46
C VAL A 60 2.92 -0.41 5.66
N THR A 61 3.99 -0.85 6.33
CA THR A 61 4.97 -1.79 5.77
C THR A 61 4.83 -3.13 6.47
N LEU A 62 4.75 -4.19 5.68
CA LEU A 62 4.69 -5.58 6.12
C LEU A 62 5.95 -6.32 5.68
N VAL A 63 6.42 -7.25 6.50
CA VAL A 63 7.48 -8.20 6.14
C VAL A 63 6.91 -9.60 6.17
N THR A 64 6.96 -10.30 5.03
CA THR A 64 6.53 -11.70 4.90
C THR A 64 7.47 -12.65 5.64
N PRO A 65 7.06 -13.89 5.95
CA PRO A 65 7.95 -14.92 6.51
C PRO A 65 9.19 -15.18 5.65
N GLU A 66 9.09 -14.99 4.33
CA GLU A 66 10.17 -15.16 3.36
C GLU A 66 11.09 -13.93 3.28
N GLY A 67 10.79 -12.85 4.01
CA GLY A 67 11.60 -11.63 4.07
C GLY A 67 11.31 -10.61 2.97
N VAL A 68 10.27 -10.79 2.18
CA VAL A 68 9.78 -9.77 1.22
C VAL A 68 9.11 -8.63 1.99
N GLU A 69 9.52 -7.40 1.69
CA GLU A 69 8.92 -6.17 2.20
C GLU A 69 7.81 -5.68 1.26
N ILE A 70 6.66 -5.31 1.84
CA ILE A 70 5.49 -4.82 1.13
C ILE A 70 5.10 -3.49 1.73
N LEU A 71 5.04 -2.44 0.90
CA LEU A 71 4.51 -1.13 1.26
C LEU A 71 3.08 -0.99 0.74
N ILE A 72 2.14 -0.71 1.64
CA ILE A 72 0.79 -0.27 1.28
C ILE A 72 0.69 1.21 1.60
N HIS A 73 0.51 2.04 0.59
CA HIS A 73 0.38 3.49 0.70
C HIS A 73 -1.00 3.94 0.20
N VAL A 74 -1.78 4.60 1.06
CA VAL A 74 -3.16 4.99 0.75
C VAL A 74 -3.19 6.41 0.21
N GLY A 75 -3.57 6.55 -1.07
CA GLY A 75 -3.69 7.83 -1.78
C GLY A 75 -2.35 8.49 -2.09
N ILE A 76 -2.39 9.69 -2.67
CA ILE A 76 -1.22 10.54 -2.95
C ILE A 76 -1.29 11.78 -2.05
N GLU A 77 -0.14 12.28 -1.58
CA GLU A 77 -0.03 13.43 -0.67
C GLU A 77 -0.83 13.30 0.66
N THR A 78 -1.31 12.11 1.00
CA THR A 78 -2.13 11.86 2.21
C THR A 78 -1.36 12.06 3.52
N VAL A 79 -0.02 12.16 3.45
CA VAL A 79 0.80 12.67 4.55
C VAL A 79 0.35 14.06 5.04
N ASN A 80 -0.16 14.91 4.14
CA ASN A 80 -0.63 16.26 4.43
C ASN A 80 -1.94 16.27 5.23
N LEU A 81 -2.69 15.16 5.24
CA LEU A 81 -3.90 15.00 6.06
C LEU A 81 -3.58 14.83 7.55
N ASN A 82 -2.30 14.73 7.92
CA ASN A 82 -1.87 14.66 9.31
C ASN A 82 -2.46 13.50 10.13
N GLY A 83 -2.96 12.45 9.47
CA GLY A 83 -3.62 11.30 10.11
C GLY A 83 -5.14 11.44 10.23
N GLU A 84 -5.70 12.57 9.79
CA GLU A 84 -7.15 12.72 9.65
C GLU A 84 -7.69 11.75 8.59
N GLY A 85 -8.81 11.10 8.90
CA GLY A 85 -9.42 10.08 8.03
C GLY A 85 -8.86 8.66 8.19
N PHE A 86 -7.85 8.46 9.05
CA PHE A 86 -7.21 7.14 9.26
C PHE A 86 -7.31 6.64 10.71
N GLU A 87 -7.75 5.39 10.85
CA GLU A 87 -7.78 4.61 12.09
C GLU A 87 -6.99 3.31 11.91
N VAL A 88 -6.23 2.90 12.93
CA VAL A 88 -5.36 1.72 12.92
C VAL A 88 -5.64 0.89 14.16
#